data_AF-A0A935TXL2-F1
#
_entry.id   AF-A0A935TXL2-F1
#
_cell.length_a   1.000
_cell.length_b   1.000
_cell.length_c   1.000
_cell.angle_alpha   90.00
_cell.angle_beta   90.00
_cell.angle_gamma   90.00
#
_symmetry.space_group_name_H-M   'P 1'
#
loop_
_entity.id
_entity.type
_entity.pdbx_description
1 polymer ?
#
loop_
_entity_poly.entity_id
_entity_poly.type
_entity_poly.pdbx_seq_one_letter_code
_entity_poly.pdbx_strand_id
1 'polypeptide(L)'
;MTDQHHDDHHGLAHTASLKVLLGTGGALLVLTILTVLATKVDFGTNLNLALAMFIAVVKATLVVLFFMHLKYDKGFHSVIFVAALLAAALFVGYILLDSNQYQATIIWDPLNPPVAPVGPKLIP
;
A
#
# COMPACT_ATOMS: atom_id res chain seq x y z
N MET A 1 5.36 61.04 -21.05
CA MET A 1 5.19 60.11 -19.92
C MET A 1 4.29 59.01 -20.43
N THR A 2 4.86 57.89 -20.88
CA THR A 2 4.13 56.79 -21.52
C THR A 2 3.90 55.70 -20.48
N ASP A 3 2.64 55.41 -20.20
CA ASP A 3 2.20 54.30 -19.36
C ASP A 3 2.67 52.96 -19.95
N GLN A 4 3.46 52.23 -19.17
CA GLN A 4 3.76 50.83 -19.41
C GLN A 4 2.70 49.99 -18.70
N HIS A 5 1.75 49.48 -19.48
CA HIS A 5 0.90 48.36 -19.08
C HIS A 5 1.79 47.13 -18.92
N HIS A 6 2.00 46.70 -17.68
CA HIS A 6 2.52 45.38 -17.36
C HIS A 6 1.36 44.38 -17.48
N ASP A 7 1.39 43.60 -18.56
CA ASP A 7 0.54 42.41 -18.73
C ASP A 7 1.09 41.29 -17.83
N ASP A 8 0.60 41.26 -16.59
CA ASP A 8 0.83 40.19 -15.64
C ASP A 8 0.10 38.91 -16.09
N HIS A 9 0.73 38.17 -17.00
CA HIS A 9 0.37 36.78 -17.31
C HIS A 9 0.69 35.89 -16.10
N HIS A 10 -0.15 35.93 -15.08
CA HIS A 10 -0.19 34.98 -13.98
C HIS A 10 -0.63 33.59 -14.49
N GLY A 11 0.28 32.91 -15.19
CA GLY A 11 0.18 31.51 -15.57
C GLY A 11 0.23 30.61 -14.35
N LEU A 12 -0.95 30.40 -13.75
CA LEU A 12 -1.38 29.21 -13.01
C LEU A 12 -0.24 28.29 -12.56
N ALA A 13 0.19 28.48 -11.31
CA ALA A 13 0.72 27.47 -10.38
C ALA A 13 1.04 26.10 -11.01
N HIS A 14 2.25 25.93 -11.53
CA HIS A 14 2.78 24.64 -12.00
C HIS A 14 3.19 23.75 -10.83
N THR A 15 2.26 23.39 -9.94
CA THR A 15 2.56 22.50 -8.80
C THR A 15 2.80 21.06 -9.24
N ALA A 16 2.26 20.60 -10.37
CA ALA A 16 2.69 19.37 -11.03
C ALA A 16 2.59 19.54 -12.55
N SER A 17 3.71 19.41 -13.27
CA SER A 17 3.68 19.41 -14.73
C SER A 17 2.74 18.30 -15.20
N LEU A 18 1.68 18.67 -15.94
CA LEU A 18 0.67 17.74 -16.46
C LEU A 18 1.31 16.57 -17.23
N LYS A 19 2.49 16.81 -17.82
CA LYS A 19 3.31 15.79 -18.49
C LYS A 19 3.81 14.69 -17.57
N VAL A 20 4.19 15.02 -16.33
CA VAL A 20 4.64 14.05 -15.33
C VAL A 20 3.46 13.16 -14.92
N LEU A 21 2.30 13.76 -14.68
CA LEU A 21 1.08 13.07 -14.29
C LEU A 21 0.60 12.08 -15.37
N LEU A 22 0.57 12.51 -16.63
CA LEU A 22 0.21 11.62 -17.75
C LEU A 22 1.26 10.53 -17.96
N GLY A 23 2.56 10.86 -17.78
CA GLY A 23 3.65 9.89 -17.90
C GLY A 23 3.57 8.78 -16.85
N THR A 24 3.37 9.12 -15.58
CA THR A 24 3.19 8.11 -14.52
C THR A 24 1.87 7.39 -14.62
N GLY A 25 0.78 8.07 -14.99
CA GLY A 25 -0.52 7.42 -15.26
C GLY A 25 -0.41 6.34 -16.35
N GLY A 26 0.29 6.64 -17.45
CA GLY A 26 0.58 5.67 -18.50
C GLY A 26 1.42 4.48 -18.01
N ALA A 27 2.48 4.74 -17.23
CA ALA A 27 3.29 3.68 -16.64
C ALA A 27 2.47 2.76 -15.72
N LEU A 28 1.60 3.33 -14.87
CA LEU A 28 0.71 2.56 -13.99
C LEU A 28 -0.29 1.69 -14.77
N LEU A 29 -0.80 2.19 -15.90
CA LEU A 29 -1.65 1.41 -16.80
C LEU A 29 -0.88 0.21 -17.38
N VAL A 30 0.34 0.41 -17.86
CA VAL A 30 1.18 -0.67 -18.39
C VAL A 30 1.44 -1.73 -17.32
N LEU A 31 1.86 -1.32 -16.11
CA LEU A 31 2.06 -2.26 -15.01
C LEU A 31 0.77 -3.01 -14.65
N THR A 32 -0.39 -2.40 -14.84
CA THR A 32 -1.69 -3.03 -14.60
C THR A 32 -2.02 -4.10 -15.62
N ILE A 33 -1.81 -3.83 -16.89
CA ILE A 33 -1.93 -4.83 -17.94
C ILE A 33 -0.97 -5.99 -17.66
N LEU A 34 0.28 -5.70 -17.30
CA LEU A 34 1.27 -6.72 -16.93
C LEU A 34 0.82 -7.58 -15.75
N THR A 35 0.13 -7.01 -14.75
CA THR A 35 -0.40 -7.79 -13.61
C THR A 35 -1.50 -8.75 -14.06
N VAL A 36 -2.42 -8.28 -14.91
CA VAL A 36 -3.49 -9.12 -15.45
C VAL A 36 -2.91 -10.24 -16.32
N LEU A 37 -1.91 -9.95 -17.14
CA LEU A 37 -1.23 -10.96 -17.93
C LEU A 37 -0.46 -11.96 -17.05
N ALA A 38 0.21 -11.49 -16.00
CA ALA A 38 0.89 -12.36 -15.04
C ALA A 38 -0.08 -13.32 -14.35
N THR A 39 -1.31 -12.89 -14.04
CA THR A 39 -2.35 -13.77 -13.47
C THR A 39 -2.89 -14.82 -14.45
N LYS A 40 -2.65 -14.66 -15.76
CA LYS A 40 -3.09 -15.61 -16.78
C LYS A 40 -2.07 -16.70 -17.08
N VAL A 41 -0.84 -16.56 -16.62
CA VAL A 41 0.21 -17.54 -16.83
C VAL A 41 0.45 -18.30 -15.53
N ASP A 42 0.33 -19.62 -15.57
CA ASP A 42 0.57 -20.46 -14.41
C ASP A 42 2.04 -20.85 -14.29
N PHE A 43 2.77 -20.15 -13.42
CA PHE A 43 4.13 -20.50 -13.00
C PHE A 43 4.16 -21.28 -11.68
N GLY A 44 2.99 -21.66 -11.15
CA GLY A 44 2.79 -22.30 -9.85
C GLY A 44 2.33 -21.31 -8.77
N THR A 45 1.57 -21.79 -7.77
CA THR A 45 0.86 -20.96 -6.78
C THR A 45 1.78 -19.97 -6.05
N ASN A 46 2.95 -20.41 -5.60
CA ASN A 46 3.87 -19.58 -4.82
C ASN A 46 4.57 -18.52 -5.69
N LEU A 47 4.93 -18.90 -6.92
CA LEU A 47 5.69 -18.03 -7.82
C LEU A 47 4.78 -16.95 -8.43
N ASN A 48 3.53 -17.30 -8.74
CA ASN A 48 2.50 -16.35 -9.15
C ASN A 48 2.25 -15.30 -8.05
N LEU A 49 2.16 -15.71 -6.78
CA LEU A 49 1.98 -14.80 -5.66
C LEU A 49 3.18 -13.86 -5.49
N ALA A 50 4.40 -14.39 -5.52
CA ALA A 50 5.61 -13.59 -5.40
C ALA A 50 5.72 -12.54 -6.52
N LEU A 51 5.42 -12.93 -7.77
CA LEU A 51 5.41 -12.03 -8.91
C LEU A 51 4.32 -10.95 -8.79
N ALA A 52 3.12 -11.32 -8.35
CA ALA A 52 2.03 -10.37 -8.13
C ALA A 52 2.38 -9.34 -7.05
N MET A 53 2.97 -9.78 -5.93
CA MET A 53 3.44 -8.90 -4.86
C MET A 53 4.56 -7.97 -5.35
N PHE A 54 5.50 -8.48 -6.13
CA PHE A 54 6.57 -7.66 -6.71
C PHE A 54 6.02 -6.53 -7.59
N ILE A 55 5.12 -6.86 -8.52
CA ILE A 55 4.51 -5.85 -9.40
C ILE A 55 3.69 -4.84 -8.58
N ALA A 56 2.98 -5.30 -7.55
CA ALA A 56 2.23 -4.41 -6.65
C ALA A 56 3.14 -3.42 -5.92
N VAL A 57 4.30 -3.85 -5.42
CA VAL A 57 5.29 -2.96 -4.77
C VAL A 57 5.80 -1.92 -5.75
N VAL A 58 6.17 -2.31 -6.98
CA VAL A 58 6.66 -1.35 -8.00
C VAL A 58 5.59 -0.29 -8.31
N LYS A 59 4.33 -0.70 -8.47
CA LYS A 59 3.22 0.25 -8.65
C LYS A 59 3.09 1.21 -7.47
N ALA A 60 3.11 0.69 -6.25
CA ALA A 60 3.03 1.50 -5.04
C ALA A 60 4.18 2.52 -4.98
N THR A 61 5.41 2.11 -5.32
CA THR A 61 6.56 3.03 -5.36
C THR A 61 6.36 4.16 -6.38
N LEU A 62 5.85 3.87 -7.58
CA LEU A 62 5.54 4.93 -8.56
C LEU A 62 4.49 5.91 -8.04
N VAL A 63 3.41 5.41 -7.40
CA VAL A 63 2.37 6.26 -6.82
C VAL A 63 2.97 7.16 -5.75
N VAL A 64 3.75 6.61 -4.82
CA VAL A 64 4.33 7.38 -3.72
C VAL A 64 5.33 8.43 -4.24
N LEU A 65 6.23 8.07 -5.16
CA LEU A 65 7.24 9.00 -5.66
C LEU A 65 6.65 10.19 -6.42
N PHE A 66 5.62 9.95 -7.25
CA PHE A 66 5.13 10.96 -8.19
C PHE A 66 3.76 11.55 -7.83
N PHE A 67 2.80 10.77 -7.33
CA PHE A 67 1.47 11.28 -6.96
C PHE A 67 1.43 11.85 -5.54
N MET A 68 2.19 11.28 -4.59
CA MET A 68 2.36 11.89 -3.26
C MET A 68 3.43 12.98 -3.22
N HIS A 69 3.97 13.38 -4.38
CA HIS A 69 5.01 14.41 -4.50
C HIS A 69 6.26 14.17 -3.65
N LEU A 70 6.51 12.93 -3.19
CA LEU A 70 7.67 12.63 -2.33
C LEU A 70 8.99 13.03 -3.00
N LYS A 71 9.08 12.91 -4.32
CA LYS A 71 10.26 13.33 -5.10
C LYS A 71 10.47 14.84 -5.14
N TYR A 72 9.42 15.63 -4.97
CA TYR A 72 9.43 17.09 -5.17
C TYR A 72 9.29 17.88 -3.87
N ASP A 73 9.01 17.22 -2.75
CA ASP A 73 8.77 17.85 -1.45
C ASP A 73 9.98 17.74 -0.48
N LYS A 74 10.05 18.62 0.51
CA LYS A 74 11.16 18.81 1.46
C LYS A 74 11.32 17.70 2.52
N GLY A 75 10.79 16.50 2.26
CA GLY A 75 10.96 15.32 3.11
C GLY A 75 9.92 15.12 4.21
N PHE A 76 9.07 16.11 4.53
CA PHE A 76 8.01 15.96 5.55
C PHE A 76 7.03 14.84 5.22
N HIS A 77 6.54 14.79 3.98
CA HIS A 77 5.69 13.71 3.48
C HIS A 77 6.37 12.34 3.51
N SER A 78 7.70 12.28 3.33
CA SER A 78 8.45 11.03 3.41
C SER A 78 8.49 10.47 4.83
N VAL A 79 8.66 11.33 5.85
CA VAL A 79 8.68 10.90 7.25
C VAL A 79 7.31 10.36 7.67
N ILE A 80 6.24 11.07 7.33
CA ILE A 80 4.87 10.61 7.62
C ILE A 80 4.57 9.30 6.90
N PHE A 81 4.96 9.18 5.62
CA PHE A 81 4.74 7.96 4.85
C PHE A 81 5.46 6.76 5.46
N VAL A 82 6.74 6.91 5.83
CA VAL A 82 7.49 5.83 6.49
C VAL A 82 6.89 5.46 7.84
N ALA A 83 6.49 6.45 8.65
CA ALA A 83 5.83 6.19 9.93
C ALA A 83 4.49 5.45 9.73
N ALA A 84 3.68 5.86 8.75
CA ALA A 84 2.42 5.20 8.40
C ALA A 84 2.65 3.77 7.88
N LEU A 85 3.68 3.56 7.06
CA LEU A 85 4.04 2.23 6.53
C LEU A 85 4.49 1.30 7.66
N LEU A 86 5.34 1.78 8.58
CA LEU A 86 5.78 1.02 9.75
C LEU A 86 4.61 0.70 10.68
N ALA A 87 3.74 1.67 10.96
CA ALA A 87 2.55 1.46 11.76
C ALA A 87 1.60 0.45 11.11
N ALA A 88 1.38 0.52 9.79
CA ALA A 88 0.57 -0.44 9.05
C ALA A 88 1.19 -1.84 9.06
N ALA A 89 2.49 -1.96 8.84
CA ALA A 89 3.20 -3.24 8.88
C ALA A 89 3.12 -3.88 10.28
N LEU A 90 3.30 -3.08 11.34
CA LEU A 90 3.14 -3.54 12.72
C LEU A 90 1.70 -3.99 12.96
N PHE A 91 0.71 -3.18 12.58
CA PHE A 91 -0.70 -3.49 12.76
C PHE A 91 -1.11 -4.79 12.06
N VAL A 92 -0.75 -4.96 10.78
CA VAL A 92 -1.03 -6.18 10.02
C VAL A 92 -0.30 -7.37 10.64
N GLY A 93 0.98 -7.23 10.99
CA GLY A 93 1.76 -8.28 11.64
C GLY A 93 1.16 -8.69 12.99
N TYR A 94 0.70 -7.73 13.78
CA TYR A 94 0.05 -7.95 15.07
C TYR A 94 -1.27 -8.71 14.89
N ILE A 95 -2.13 -8.30 13.96
CA ILE A 95 -3.39 -9.00 13.67
C ILE A 95 -3.14 -10.42 13.21
N LEU A 96 -2.15 -10.65 12.35
CA LEU A 96 -1.83 -11.99 11.87
C LEU A 96 -1.31 -12.90 13.00
N LEU A 97 -0.46 -12.35 13.87
CA LEU A 97 0.04 -13.07 15.04
C LEU A 97 -1.11 -13.42 15.99
N ASP A 98 -1.95 -12.43 16.30
CA ASP A 98 -3.15 -12.59 17.12
C ASP A 98 -4.08 -13.67 16.55
N SER A 99 -4.45 -13.53 15.28
CA SER A 99 -5.31 -14.49 14.58
C SER A 99 -4.75 -15.90 14.67
N ASN A 100 -3.45 -16.08 14.44
CA ASN A 100 -2.77 -17.37 14.50
C ASN A 100 -2.78 -18.00 15.90
N GLN A 101 -2.68 -17.19 16.97
CA GLN A 101 -2.77 -17.69 18.34
C GLN A 101 -4.20 -18.14 18.69
N TYR A 102 -5.21 -17.40 18.27
CA TYR A 102 -6.60 -17.72 18.62
C TYR A 102 -7.26 -18.72 17.68
N GLN A 103 -6.69 -19.02 16.49
CA GLN A 103 -7.20 -20.05 15.57
C GLN A 103 -7.49 -21.38 16.28
N ALA A 104 -6.65 -21.78 17.25
CA ALA A 104 -6.80 -23.04 17.97
C ALA A 104 -7.96 -23.07 18.97
N THR A 105 -8.50 -21.91 19.37
CA THR A 105 -9.55 -21.79 20.39
C THR A 105 -10.92 -21.44 19.76
N ILE A 106 -10.96 -21.11 18.46
CA ILE A 106 -12.20 -20.83 17.74
C ILE A 106 -13.00 -22.13 17.60
N ILE A 107 -14.19 -22.18 18.21
CA ILE A 107 -15.15 -23.28 18.07
C ILE A 107 -15.86 -23.12 16.72
N TRP A 108 -15.26 -23.64 15.66
CA TRP A 108 -15.89 -23.70 14.33
C TRP A 108 -16.67 -25.00 14.12
N ASP A 109 -16.28 -26.08 14.81
CA ASP A 109 -16.96 -27.36 14.86
C ASP A 109 -17.51 -27.61 16.28
N PRO A 110 -18.84 -27.52 16.49
CA PRO A 110 -19.46 -27.77 17.78
C PRO A 110 -19.25 -29.20 18.33
N LEU A 111 -18.92 -30.17 17.45
CA LEU A 111 -18.78 -31.57 17.82
C LEU A 111 -17.35 -31.95 18.22
N ASN A 112 -16.37 -31.11 17.87
CA ASN A 112 -14.97 -31.32 18.23
C ASN A 112 -14.38 -30.03 18.84
N PRO A 113 -14.82 -29.66 20.06
CA PRO A 113 -14.35 -28.45 20.70
C PRO A 113 -12.85 -28.54 21.00
N PRO A 114 -12.08 -27.46 20.81
CA PRO A 114 -10.69 -27.42 21.21
C PRO A 114 -10.56 -27.66 22.71
N VAL A 115 -9.45 -28.29 23.12
CA VAL A 115 -9.19 -28.63 24.52
C VAL A 115 -9.25 -27.36 25.36
N ALA A 116 -10.24 -27.27 26.26
CA ALA A 116 -10.44 -26.09 27.08
C ALA A 116 -9.17 -25.78 27.89
N PRO A 117 -8.73 -24.50 27.97
CA PRO A 117 -7.70 -24.11 28.90
C PRO A 117 -8.06 -24.56 30.32
N VAL A 118 -7.13 -25.22 31.02
CA VAL A 118 -7.35 -25.67 32.41
C VAL A 118 -7.50 -24.43 33.29
N GLY A 119 -8.73 -24.10 33.66
CA GLY A 119 -9.03 -22.98 34.54
C GLY A 119 -8.49 -23.21 35.96
N PRO A 120 -8.33 -22.14 36.77
CA PRO A 120 -7.97 -22.29 38.17
C PRO A 120 -9.01 -23.15 38.89
N LYS A 121 -8.54 -24.10 39.70
CA LYS A 121 -9.41 -24.89 40.58
C LYS A 121 -10.21 -23.92 41.44
N LEU A 122 -11.54 -24.06 41.43
CA LEU A 122 -12.40 -23.33 42.37
C LEU A 122 -11.92 -23.68 43.78
N ILE A 123 -11.44 -22.66 44.50
CA ILE A 123 -11.09 -22.80 45.92
C ILE A 123 -12.43 -22.87 46.67
N PRO A 124 -12.64 -23.89 47.52
CA PRO A 124 -13.90 -24.10 48.24
C PRO A 124 -14.23 -22.96 49.23
#